data_AF-A0A9D3ML98-F1
#
_entry.id   AF-A0A9D3ML98-F1
#
_cell.length_a   1.000
_cell.length_b   1.000
_cell.length_c   1.000
_cell.angle_alpha   90.00
_cell.angle_beta   90.00
_cell.angle_gamma   90.00
#
_symmetry.space_group_name_H-M   'P 1'
#
loop_
_entity.id
_entity.type
_entity.pdbx_description
1 polymer ?
#
loop_
_entity_poly.entity_id
_entity_poly.type
_entity_poly.pdbx_seq_one_letter_code
_entity_poly.pdbx_strand_id
1 'polypeptide(L)'
;MAAAEVDGDLVDCDLPRATQLLNSLTEQVASVTSHVQGLIKRVEDGSYHTCKGLSFLDLRYQLLLFYIQDITHLISIKSEGRSLKENGALYRLVTVRTILEKMRPLDQKLRYQIDKLVRTALTGSLAENDPLQFHPNPDNLVSKLSESEDSEDEGENTANASGKNESSGATRKYVPPRIAPMHYEGDMTEADRQKDRADKLRRAALRSSLIQELRQQYSDAPEEIRPEGLPDGARESRGAAQEGI
;
A
#
# COMPACT_ATOMS: atom_id res chain seq x y z
N MET A 1 -12.58 -65.90 22.31
CA MET A 1 -11.25 -66.11 21.69
C MET A 1 -11.01 -65.22 20.45
N ALA A 2 -12.04 -64.60 19.84
CA ALA A 2 -11.90 -63.77 18.63
C ALA A 2 -11.61 -62.27 18.85
N ALA A 3 -11.50 -61.79 20.09
CA ALA A 3 -11.31 -60.35 20.38
C ALA A 3 -9.83 -59.92 20.41
N ALA A 4 -8.89 -60.85 20.63
CA ALA A 4 -7.47 -60.54 20.76
C ALA A 4 -6.73 -60.47 19.40
N GLU A 5 -7.27 -61.09 18.35
CA GLU A 5 -6.67 -61.08 17.01
C GLU A 5 -6.92 -59.75 16.27
N VAL A 6 -8.06 -59.09 16.51
CA VAL A 6 -8.42 -57.82 15.86
C VAL A 6 -7.58 -56.64 16.37
N ASP A 7 -7.15 -56.66 17.62
CA ASP A 7 -6.26 -55.63 18.20
C ASP A 7 -4.81 -55.76 17.70
N GLY A 8 -4.35 -56.98 17.38
CA GLY A 8 -3.01 -57.22 16.84
C GLY A 8 -2.81 -56.61 15.45
N ASP A 9 -3.79 -56.80 14.56
CA ASP A 9 -3.74 -56.28 13.18
C ASP A 9 -3.74 -54.74 13.13
N LEU A 10 -4.46 -54.08 14.05
CA LEU A 10 -4.44 -52.61 14.17
C LEU A 10 -3.07 -52.12 14.65
N VAL A 11 -2.50 -52.77 15.66
CA VAL A 11 -1.18 -52.39 16.21
C VAL A 11 -0.07 -52.60 15.18
N ASP A 12 -0.11 -53.69 14.41
CA ASP A 12 0.88 -53.99 13.37
C ASP A 12 0.81 -53.03 12.18
N CYS A 13 -0.35 -52.41 11.92
CA CYS A 13 -0.51 -51.38 10.88
C CYS A 13 -0.17 -49.96 11.38
N ASP A 14 -0.56 -49.62 12.61
CA ASP A 14 -0.41 -48.27 13.15
C ASP A 14 1.00 -47.99 13.70
N LEU A 15 1.70 -49.00 14.23
CA LEU A 15 3.07 -48.87 14.73
C LEU A 15 4.08 -48.46 13.65
N PRO A 16 4.14 -49.08 12.44
CA PRO A 16 5.02 -48.62 11.38
C PRO A 16 4.63 -47.23 10.87
N ARG A 17 3.33 -46.89 10.89
CA ARG A 17 2.87 -45.55 10.50
C ARG A 17 3.28 -44.49 11.50
N ALA A 18 3.16 -44.76 12.80
CA ALA A 18 3.57 -43.87 13.88
C ALA A 18 5.08 -43.63 13.89
N THR A 19 5.88 -44.69 13.69
CA THR A 19 7.34 -44.57 13.59
C THR A 19 7.78 -43.78 12.36
N GLN A 20 7.14 -43.97 11.20
CA GLN A 20 7.37 -43.14 10.01
C GLN A 20 7.04 -41.66 10.27
N LEU A 21 5.91 -41.37 10.93
CA LEU A 21 5.53 -39.99 11.26
C LEU A 21 6.49 -39.34 12.27
N LEU A 22 6.97 -40.09 13.26
CA LEU A 22 7.97 -39.61 14.21
C LEU A 22 9.30 -39.30 13.52
N ASN A 23 9.75 -40.15 12.60
CA ASN A 23 10.97 -39.89 11.82
C ASN A 23 10.82 -38.69 10.89
N SER A 24 9.66 -38.54 10.24
CA SER A 24 9.35 -37.34 9.46
C SER A 24 9.36 -36.07 10.32
N LEU A 25 8.82 -36.16 11.54
CA LEU A 25 8.83 -35.04 12.47
C LEU A 25 10.27 -34.69 12.92
N THR A 26 11.12 -35.67 13.21
CA THR A 26 12.51 -35.40 13.61
C THR A 26 13.30 -34.78 12.47
N GLU A 27 13.10 -35.23 11.23
CA GLU A 27 13.69 -34.62 10.02
C GLU A 27 13.21 -33.19 9.81
N GLN A 28 11.91 -32.94 9.98
CA GLN A 28 11.34 -31.59 9.87
C GLN A 28 11.89 -30.65 10.96
N VAL A 29 12.00 -31.12 12.20
CA VAL A 29 12.59 -30.34 13.31
C VAL A 29 14.06 -30.05 13.03
N ALA A 30 14.84 -31.03 12.55
CA ALA A 30 16.24 -30.82 12.17
C ALA A 30 16.39 -29.82 11.01
N SER A 31 15.50 -29.89 10.02
CA SER A 31 15.47 -28.94 8.91
C SER A 31 15.12 -27.52 9.39
N VAL A 32 14.07 -27.36 10.20
CA VAL A 32 13.66 -26.05 10.72
C VAL A 32 14.74 -25.45 11.61
N THR A 33 15.36 -26.24 12.48
CA THR A 33 16.45 -25.77 13.35
C THR A 33 17.68 -25.32 12.54
N SER A 34 18.07 -26.03 11.48
CA SER A 34 19.18 -25.61 10.63
C SER A 34 18.87 -24.31 9.86
N HIS A 35 17.63 -24.15 9.38
CA HIS A 35 17.17 -22.91 8.74
C HIS A 35 17.19 -21.73 9.70
N VAL A 36 16.70 -21.91 10.92
CA VAL A 36 16.71 -20.87 11.97
C VAL A 36 18.14 -20.49 12.34
N GLN A 37 19.04 -21.46 12.52
CA GLN A 37 20.47 -21.19 12.78
C GLN A 37 21.14 -20.43 11.63
N GLY A 38 20.83 -20.79 10.37
CA GLY A 38 21.31 -20.05 9.21
C GLY A 38 20.73 -18.64 9.09
N LEU A 39 19.53 -18.41 9.61
CA LEU A 39 18.93 -17.08 9.68
C LEU A 39 19.61 -16.22 10.76
N ILE A 40 19.87 -16.79 11.94
CA ILE A 40 20.55 -16.12 13.06
C ILE A 40 21.93 -15.64 12.63
N LYS A 41 22.74 -16.50 12.01
CA LYS A 41 24.08 -16.12 11.51
C LYS A 41 24.02 -14.94 10.54
N ARG A 42 23.09 -14.97 9.59
CA ARG A 42 22.90 -13.87 8.61
C ARG A 42 22.42 -12.56 9.26
N VAL A 43 21.71 -12.64 10.37
CA VAL A 43 21.29 -11.47 11.17
C VAL A 43 22.48 -10.92 11.97
N GLU A 44 23.30 -11.78 12.58
CA GLU A 44 24.53 -11.40 13.29
C GLU A 44 25.56 -10.77 12.35
N ASP A 45 25.69 -11.29 11.13
CA ASP A 45 26.56 -10.76 10.06
C ASP A 45 26.05 -9.41 9.49
N GLY A 46 24.93 -8.88 9.98
CA GLY A 46 24.37 -7.60 9.54
C GLY A 46 23.78 -7.60 8.12
N SER A 47 23.67 -8.76 7.47
CA SER A 47 23.12 -8.89 6.11
C SER A 47 21.67 -8.42 6.01
N TYR A 48 20.93 -8.47 7.12
CA TYR A 48 19.62 -7.87 7.26
C TYR A 48 19.72 -6.60 8.10
N HIS A 49 19.59 -5.44 7.47
CA HIS A 49 19.53 -4.15 8.16
C HIS A 49 18.17 -4.01 8.88
N THR A 50 18.00 -4.71 10.00
CA THR A 50 16.80 -4.63 10.86
C THR A 50 16.61 -3.25 11.51
N CYS A 51 17.64 -2.40 11.45
CA CYS A 51 17.66 -1.08 12.09
C CYS A 51 16.66 -0.07 11.51
N LYS A 52 16.06 -0.34 10.33
CA LYS A 52 15.12 0.59 9.64
C LYS A 52 13.86 -0.12 9.08
N GLY A 53 13.49 -1.28 9.62
CA GLY A 53 12.20 -1.90 9.33
C GLY A 53 11.04 -1.14 10.00
N LEU A 54 9.82 -1.25 9.46
CA LEU A 54 8.60 -0.77 10.12
C LEU A 54 8.48 -1.50 11.47
N SER A 55 9.02 -0.92 12.54
CA SER A 55 8.99 -1.43 13.92
C SER A 55 7.59 -1.90 14.34
N PHE A 56 6.56 -1.29 13.75
CA PHE A 56 5.17 -1.68 13.91
C PHE A 56 4.84 -3.10 13.39
N LEU A 57 5.37 -3.51 12.23
CA LEU A 57 5.18 -4.86 11.70
C LEU A 57 5.88 -5.90 12.58
N ASP A 58 7.11 -5.60 13.02
CA ASP A 58 7.86 -6.49 13.92
C ASP A 58 7.13 -6.68 15.25
N LEU A 59 6.61 -5.60 15.84
CA LEU A 59 5.78 -5.66 17.04
C LEU A 59 4.53 -6.52 16.82
N ARG A 60 3.86 -6.37 15.68
CA ARG A 60 2.68 -7.18 15.34
C ARG A 60 3.02 -8.66 15.26
N TYR A 61 4.16 -9.01 14.65
CA TYR A 61 4.61 -10.40 14.59
C TYR A 61 4.93 -10.97 15.96
N GLN A 62 5.62 -10.21 16.82
CA GLN A 62 5.90 -10.62 18.20
C GLN A 62 4.61 -10.83 19.02
N LEU A 63 3.64 -9.92 18.90
CA LEU A 63 2.34 -10.07 19.56
C LEU A 63 1.58 -11.31 19.08
N LEU A 64 1.62 -11.58 17.76
CA LEU A 64 0.97 -12.77 17.21
C LEU A 64 1.66 -14.07 17.69
N LEU A 65 2.99 -14.04 17.83
CA LEU A 65 3.76 -15.15 18.39
C LEU A 65 3.37 -15.40 19.86
N PHE A 66 3.31 -14.36 20.69
CA PHE A 66 2.86 -14.48 22.08
C PHE A 66 1.42 -15.02 22.17
N TYR A 67 0.54 -14.58 21.27
CA TYR A 67 -0.83 -15.09 21.19
C TYR A 67 -0.87 -16.61 20.93
N ILE A 68 -0.09 -17.09 19.96
CA ILE A 68 -0.01 -18.52 19.63
C ILE A 68 0.62 -19.32 20.77
N GLN A 69 1.66 -18.77 21.42
CA GLN A 69 2.31 -19.40 22.57
C GLN A 69 1.35 -19.58 23.74
N ASP A 70 0.62 -18.53 24.12
CA ASP A 70 -0.36 -18.58 25.22
C ASP A 70 -1.53 -19.53 24.88
N ILE A 71 -1.99 -19.57 23.62
CA ILE A 71 -3.02 -20.55 23.19
C ILE A 71 -2.50 -21.97 23.30
N THR A 72 -1.30 -22.24 22.78
CA THR A 72 -0.71 -23.59 22.81
C THR A 72 -0.53 -24.07 24.24
N HIS A 73 -0.10 -23.17 25.13
CA HIS A 73 0.01 -23.46 26.55
C HIS A 73 -1.36 -23.79 27.19
N LEU A 74 -2.41 -23.02 26.89
CA LEU A 74 -3.76 -23.31 27.36
C LEU A 74 -4.31 -24.64 26.80
N ILE A 75 -3.99 -24.97 25.56
CA ILE A 75 -4.34 -26.27 24.96
C ILE A 75 -3.64 -27.39 25.70
N SER A 76 -2.34 -27.26 26.02
CA SER A 76 -1.58 -28.24 26.80
C SER A 76 -2.22 -28.50 28.17
N ILE A 77 -2.57 -27.42 28.90
CA ILE A 77 -3.24 -27.51 30.20
C ILE A 77 -4.59 -28.25 30.07
N LYS A 78 -5.34 -27.96 29.00
CA LYS A 78 -6.63 -28.60 28.74
C LYS A 78 -6.47 -30.08 28.37
N SER A 79 -5.46 -30.46 27.60
CA SER A 79 -5.17 -31.86 27.27
C SER A 79 -4.71 -32.67 28.48
N GLU A 80 -4.07 -32.04 29.46
CA GLU A 80 -3.72 -32.66 30.74
C GLU A 80 -4.92 -32.78 31.70
N GLY A 81 -6.11 -32.32 31.30
CA GLY A 81 -7.33 -32.37 32.12
C GLY A 81 -7.35 -31.37 33.28
N ARG A 82 -6.43 -30.39 33.30
CA ARG A 82 -6.38 -29.37 34.35
C ARG A 82 -7.43 -28.28 34.11
N SER A 83 -7.85 -27.63 35.20
CA SER A 83 -8.77 -26.49 35.12
C SER A 83 -8.08 -25.30 34.42
N LEU A 84 -8.84 -24.64 33.55
CA LEU A 84 -8.41 -23.41 32.89
C LEU A 84 -8.63 -22.15 33.75
N LYS A 85 -9.41 -22.26 34.83
CA LYS A 85 -9.71 -21.14 35.72
C LYS A 85 -8.44 -20.75 36.47
N GLU A 86 -8.12 -19.45 36.44
CA GLU A 86 -6.96 -18.81 37.12
C GLU A 86 -5.57 -19.03 36.50
N ASN A 87 -5.48 -19.36 35.21
CA ASN A 87 -4.19 -19.33 34.52
C ASN A 87 -3.83 -17.91 34.07
N GLY A 88 -2.67 -17.40 34.48
CA GLY A 88 -2.17 -16.09 34.04
C GLY A 88 -2.05 -15.95 32.51
N ALA A 89 -1.96 -17.07 31.79
CA ALA A 89 -2.00 -17.13 30.33
C ALA A 89 -3.31 -16.60 29.73
N LEU A 90 -4.46 -16.77 30.40
CA LEU A 90 -5.74 -16.21 29.94
C LEU A 90 -5.72 -14.68 29.97
N TYR A 91 -5.18 -14.10 31.04
CA TYR A 91 -5.06 -12.65 31.16
C TYR A 91 -4.12 -12.07 30.11
N ARG A 92 -2.96 -12.71 29.90
CA ARG A 92 -2.03 -12.32 28.82
C ARG A 92 -2.68 -12.43 27.44
N LEU A 93 -3.40 -13.52 27.17
CA LEU A 93 -4.08 -13.73 25.90
C LEU A 93 -5.11 -12.64 25.60
N VAL A 94 -5.95 -12.30 26.58
CA VAL A 94 -6.95 -11.21 26.45
C VAL A 94 -6.26 -9.86 26.28
N THR A 95 -5.15 -9.63 26.97
CA THR A 95 -4.35 -8.40 26.84
C THR A 95 -3.78 -8.26 25.43
N VAL A 96 -3.12 -9.30 24.93
CA VAL A 96 -2.55 -9.34 23.56
C VAL A 96 -3.66 -9.17 22.52
N ARG A 97 -4.80 -9.85 22.68
CA ARG A 97 -5.99 -9.69 21.82
C ARG A 97 -6.44 -8.23 21.77
N THR A 98 -6.55 -7.58 22.93
CA THR A 98 -6.97 -6.18 23.04
C THR A 98 -5.98 -5.24 22.35
N ILE A 99 -4.67 -5.46 22.54
CA ILE A 99 -3.62 -4.68 21.87
C ILE A 99 -3.74 -4.83 20.35
N LEU A 100 -3.87 -6.06 19.83
CA LEU A 100 -4.05 -6.31 18.40
C LEU A 100 -5.28 -5.61 17.83
N GLU A 101 -6.39 -5.57 18.59
CA GLU A 101 -7.59 -4.85 18.15
C GLU A 101 -7.38 -3.33 18.09
N LYS A 102 -6.64 -2.76 19.04
CA LYS A 102 -6.29 -1.33 19.07
C LYS A 102 -5.26 -0.93 18.02
N MET A 103 -4.46 -1.87 17.53
CA MET A 103 -3.51 -1.63 16.44
C MET A 103 -4.17 -1.56 15.05
N ARG A 104 -5.40 -2.07 14.88
CA ARG A 104 -6.09 -2.13 13.56
C ARG A 104 -6.16 -0.80 12.79
N PRO A 105 -6.44 0.36 13.40
CA PRO A 105 -6.45 1.63 12.67
C PRO A 105 -5.07 2.02 12.13
N LEU A 106 -3.99 1.65 12.84
CA LEU A 106 -2.63 1.87 12.37
C LEU A 106 -2.29 0.95 11.20
N ASP A 107 -2.72 -0.32 11.23
CA ASP A 107 -2.59 -1.23 10.08
C ASP A 107 -3.24 -0.64 8.83
N GLN A 108 -4.44 -0.06 8.98
CA GLN A 108 -5.17 0.55 7.86
C GLN A 108 -4.43 1.75 7.26
N LYS A 109 -3.83 2.60 8.10
CA LYS A 109 -3.02 3.73 7.64
C LYS A 109 -1.75 3.28 6.93
N LEU A 110 -1.13 2.20 7.39
CA LEU A 110 0.10 1.66 6.81
C LEU A 110 -0.13 0.76 5.60
N ARG A 111 -1.37 0.27 5.39
CA ARG A 111 -1.73 -0.65 4.29
C ARG A 111 -1.24 -0.15 2.94
N TYR A 112 -1.46 1.13 2.63
CA TYR A 112 -1.01 1.69 1.35
C TYR A 112 0.51 1.63 1.20
N GLN A 113 1.25 2.00 2.24
CA GLN A 113 2.71 1.99 2.22
C GLN A 113 3.26 0.56 2.07
N ILE A 114 2.67 -0.40 2.79
CA ILE A 114 3.00 -1.82 2.68
C ILE A 114 2.70 -2.33 1.27
N ASP A 115 1.50 -2.09 0.76
CA ASP A 115 1.08 -2.52 -0.58
C ASP A 115 1.96 -1.89 -1.67
N LYS A 116 2.36 -0.62 -1.52
CA LYS A 116 3.29 0.07 -2.42
C LYS A 116 4.68 -0.56 -2.40
N LEU A 117 5.24 -0.84 -1.22
CA LEU A 117 6.54 -1.49 -1.08
C LEU A 117 6.52 -2.90 -1.68
N VAL A 118 5.46 -3.68 -1.43
CA VAL A 118 5.28 -5.02 -2.01
C VAL A 118 5.20 -4.95 -3.53
N ARG A 119 4.41 -4.03 -4.10
CA ARG A 119 4.35 -3.83 -5.57
C ARG A 119 5.69 -3.42 -6.15
N THR A 120 6.42 -2.53 -5.49
CA THR A 120 7.74 -2.08 -5.93
C THR A 120 8.73 -3.25 -5.94
N ALA A 121 8.70 -4.11 -4.92
CA ALA A 121 9.54 -5.30 -4.86
C ALA A 121 9.19 -6.35 -5.93
N LEU A 122 7.90 -6.52 -6.25
CA LEU A 122 7.44 -7.51 -7.24
C LEU A 122 7.58 -7.05 -8.69
N THR A 123 7.35 -5.76 -8.97
CA THR A 123 7.29 -5.21 -10.34
C THR A 123 8.52 -4.39 -10.70
N GLY A 124 9.37 -4.03 -9.73
CA GLY A 124 10.60 -3.26 -9.96
C GLY A 124 10.39 -1.80 -10.38
N SER A 125 9.15 -1.31 -10.41
CA SER A 125 8.80 0.06 -10.80
C SER A 125 7.72 0.65 -9.88
N LEU A 126 7.86 1.93 -9.52
CA LEU A 126 6.80 2.67 -8.84
C LEU A 126 5.68 2.96 -9.86
N ALA A 127 4.43 2.67 -9.48
CA ALA A 127 3.29 2.92 -10.35
C ALA A 127 3.25 4.40 -10.80
N GLU A 128 3.01 4.65 -12.10
CA GLU A 128 2.95 6.01 -12.69
C GLU A 128 1.84 6.90 -12.10
N ASN A 129 0.87 6.31 -11.38
CA ASN A 129 -0.28 7.01 -10.79
C ASN A 129 -0.29 6.93 -9.25
N ASP A 130 0.84 7.17 -8.59
CA ASP A 130 0.89 7.20 -7.12
C ASP A 130 0.60 8.62 -6.58
N PRO A 131 -0.51 8.83 -5.85
CA PRO A 131 -0.87 10.14 -5.30
C PRO A 131 0.16 10.74 -4.34
N LEU A 132 1.07 9.93 -3.76
CA LEU A 132 2.16 10.41 -2.90
C LEU A 132 3.42 10.85 -3.68
N GLN A 133 3.49 10.66 -5.01
CA GLN A 133 4.62 11.14 -5.82
C GLN A 133 4.65 12.66 -5.96
N PHE A 134 3.55 13.35 -5.72
CA PHE A 134 3.42 14.80 -5.85
C PHE A 134 3.68 15.56 -4.53
N HIS A 135 4.44 14.97 -3.60
CA HIS A 135 4.83 15.70 -2.39
C HIS A 135 5.79 16.85 -2.77
N PRO A 136 5.66 18.05 -2.15
CA PRO A 136 6.64 19.11 -2.31
C PRO A 136 8.04 18.58 -2.00
N ASN A 137 8.99 18.79 -2.91
CA ASN A 137 10.40 18.49 -2.66
C ASN A 137 11.11 19.77 -2.17
N PRO A 138 11.37 19.93 -0.86
CA PRO A 138 11.97 21.14 -0.32
C PRO A 138 13.41 21.36 -0.81
N ASP A 139 14.12 20.31 -1.21
CA ASP A 139 15.49 20.41 -1.72
C ASP A 139 15.57 21.18 -3.05
N ASN A 140 14.48 21.21 -3.82
CA ASN A 140 14.37 22.04 -5.03
C ASN A 140 14.29 23.55 -4.73
N LEU A 141 14.04 23.94 -3.47
CA LEU A 141 14.04 25.33 -3.03
C LEU A 141 15.42 25.75 -2.51
N VAL A 142 16.15 24.83 -1.87
CA VAL A 142 17.46 25.12 -1.26
C VAL A 142 18.51 25.40 -2.32
N SER A 143 18.51 24.66 -3.44
CA SER A 143 19.46 24.89 -4.53
C SER A 143 19.34 26.27 -5.19
N LYS A 144 18.18 26.92 -5.10
CA LYS A 144 17.98 28.29 -5.61
C LYS A 144 18.38 29.38 -4.63
N LEU A 145 18.52 29.06 -3.34
CA LEU A 145 18.97 30.00 -2.31
C LEU A 145 20.49 29.97 -2.13
N SER A 146 21.15 28.84 -2.41
CA SER A 146 22.61 28.71 -2.33
C SER A 146 23.35 29.20 -3.59
N GLU A 147 22.65 29.47 -4.69
CA GLU A 147 23.26 29.91 -5.96
C GLU A 147 23.47 31.45 -6.03
N SER A 148 23.16 32.19 -4.96
CA SER A 148 23.32 33.66 -4.90
C SER A 148 24.45 34.15 -4.00
N GLU A 149 25.27 33.27 -3.42
CA GLU A 149 26.49 33.66 -2.69
C GLU A 149 27.69 32.85 -3.19
N ASP A 150 28.79 33.58 -3.34
CA ASP A 150 29.94 33.37 -4.22
C ASP A 150 30.92 32.26 -3.77
N SER A 151 31.81 31.89 -4.70
CA SER A 151 33.20 31.38 -4.53
C SER A 151 33.51 29.87 -4.44
N GLU A 152 34.62 29.55 -5.12
CA GLU A 152 35.34 28.29 -5.33
C GLU A 152 35.82 27.59 -4.04
N ASP A 153 35.75 26.26 -3.94
CA ASP A 153 36.87 25.39 -3.54
C ASP A 153 36.54 23.88 -3.69
N GLU A 154 37.57 23.11 -4.02
CA GLU A 154 37.65 21.66 -4.16
C GLU A 154 37.54 20.94 -2.81
N GLY A 155 36.98 19.72 -2.78
CA GLY A 155 36.94 18.92 -1.55
C GLY A 155 36.18 17.60 -1.67
N GLU A 156 36.93 16.52 -1.81
CA GLU A 156 36.47 15.15 -1.99
C GLU A 156 35.56 14.59 -0.87
N ASN A 157 34.77 13.59 -1.32
CA ASN A 157 34.50 12.28 -0.69
C ASN A 157 33.09 11.96 -0.15
N THR A 158 32.50 11.00 -0.88
CA THR A 158 31.81 9.78 -0.43
C THR A 158 30.28 9.74 -0.35
N ALA A 159 29.72 9.35 -1.50
CA ALA A 159 29.11 8.04 -1.75
C ALA A 159 27.59 7.85 -1.50
N ASN A 160 26.95 7.59 -2.66
CA ASN A 160 25.88 6.63 -2.92
C ASN A 160 24.41 7.08 -2.83
N ALA A 161 23.92 7.62 -3.94
CA ALA A 161 22.67 7.15 -4.54
C ALA A 161 22.76 7.24 -6.08
N SER A 162 22.68 6.07 -6.71
CA SER A 162 23.04 5.80 -8.08
C SER A 162 22.10 6.40 -9.13
N GLY A 163 22.70 6.87 -10.23
CA GLY A 163 22.09 6.82 -11.55
C GLY A 163 21.84 8.16 -12.23
N LYS A 164 22.88 8.78 -12.78
CA LYS A 164 22.77 9.48 -14.08
C LYS A 164 24.14 9.70 -14.71
N ASN A 165 24.28 9.19 -15.93
CA ASN A 165 25.43 9.31 -16.82
C ASN A 165 26.07 10.69 -16.76
N GLU A 166 27.36 10.70 -16.46
CA GLU A 166 28.27 11.78 -16.82
C GLU A 166 28.47 11.74 -18.34
N SER A 167 27.85 12.67 -19.05
CA SER A 167 28.38 13.20 -20.29
C SER A 167 28.72 14.66 -20.05
N SER A 168 30.01 14.93 -20.05
CA SER A 168 30.65 16.24 -20.01
C SER A 168 30.02 17.24 -21.00
N GLY A 169 29.89 18.49 -20.57
CA GLY A 169 29.89 19.65 -21.48
C GLY A 169 28.61 20.02 -22.22
N ALA A 170 27.40 19.71 -21.72
CA ALA A 170 26.17 20.28 -22.26
C ALA A 170 25.43 21.09 -21.19
N THR A 171 25.22 22.38 -21.44
CA THR A 171 24.39 23.33 -20.70
C THR A 171 23.17 22.62 -20.11
N ARG A 172 23.07 22.52 -18.78
CA ARG A 172 21.93 21.86 -18.12
C ARG A 172 20.64 22.56 -18.55
N LYS A 173 19.92 21.94 -19.49
CA LYS A 173 18.63 22.43 -19.96
C LYS A 173 17.66 22.37 -18.78
N TYR A 174 17.23 23.52 -18.30
CA TYR A 174 16.22 23.61 -17.24
C TYR A 174 14.97 22.83 -17.66
N VAL A 175 14.56 21.86 -16.83
CA VAL A 175 13.32 21.11 -17.00
C VAL A 175 12.32 21.62 -15.96
N PRO A 176 11.30 22.38 -16.38
CA PRO A 176 10.24 22.83 -15.48
C PRO A 176 9.56 21.65 -14.79
N PRO A 177 9.20 21.79 -13.50
CA PRO A 177 8.46 20.76 -12.79
C PRO A 177 7.13 20.49 -13.50
N ARG A 178 6.76 19.21 -13.63
CA ARG A 178 5.48 18.81 -14.22
C ARG A 178 4.37 19.06 -13.20
N ILE A 179 3.67 20.18 -13.33
CA ILE A 179 2.52 20.53 -12.48
C ILE A 179 1.27 19.98 -13.17
N ALA A 180 0.59 19.03 -12.53
CA ALA A 180 -0.75 18.63 -12.94
C ALA A 180 -1.76 19.69 -12.48
N PRO A 181 -2.68 20.17 -13.33
CA PRO A 181 -3.70 21.12 -12.92
C PRO A 181 -4.58 20.52 -11.82
N MET A 182 -4.49 21.08 -10.61
CA MET A 182 -5.46 20.82 -9.54
C MET A 182 -6.51 21.93 -9.55
N HIS A 183 -7.77 21.55 -9.65
CA HIS A 183 -8.87 22.49 -9.43
C HIS A 183 -8.90 22.88 -7.95
N TYR A 184 -8.65 24.15 -7.66
CA TYR A 184 -8.78 24.68 -6.31
C TYR A 184 -10.26 24.85 -5.98
N GLU A 185 -10.80 23.94 -5.18
CA GLU A 185 -12.18 23.99 -4.67
C GLU A 185 -12.27 24.82 -3.37
N GLY A 186 -11.55 25.96 -3.24
CA GLY A 186 -11.72 26.94 -2.15
C GLY A 186 -11.89 26.39 -0.71
N ASP A 187 -12.58 27.17 0.12
CA ASP A 187 -13.14 26.74 1.42
C ASP A 187 -14.54 26.12 1.24
N MET A 188 -14.73 25.29 0.20
CA MET A 188 -16.02 24.66 -0.02
C MET A 188 -16.25 23.54 1.00
N THR A 189 -17.38 23.60 1.70
CA THR A 189 -17.78 22.58 2.67
C THR A 189 -18.08 21.27 1.93
N GLU A 190 -17.98 20.11 2.60
CA GLU A 190 -18.28 18.80 1.97
C GLU A 190 -19.69 18.75 1.34
N ALA A 191 -20.65 19.48 1.90
CA ALA A 191 -21.99 19.62 1.37
C ALA A 191 -22.04 20.32 0.00
N ASP A 192 -21.19 21.33 -0.20
CA ASP A 192 -21.14 22.08 -1.46
C ASP A 192 -20.47 21.26 -2.56
N ARG A 193 -19.44 20.48 -2.22
CA ARG A 193 -18.82 19.51 -3.16
C ARG A 193 -19.82 18.48 -3.68
N GLN A 194 -20.74 18.02 -2.82
CA GLN A 194 -21.77 17.07 -3.23
C GLN A 194 -22.81 17.71 -4.15
N LYS A 195 -23.22 18.95 -3.87
CA LYS A 195 -24.14 19.71 -4.73
C LYS A 195 -23.54 19.98 -6.10
N ASP A 196 -22.29 20.41 -6.17
CA ASP A 196 -21.61 20.67 -7.44
C ASP A 196 -21.49 19.40 -8.29
N ARG A 197 -21.21 18.25 -7.67
CA ARG A 197 -21.22 16.95 -8.37
C ARG A 197 -22.61 16.61 -8.89
N ALA A 198 -23.65 16.80 -8.09
CA ALA A 198 -25.02 16.55 -8.51
C ALA A 198 -25.44 17.47 -9.66
N ASP A 199 -25.08 18.75 -9.63
CA ASP A 199 -25.41 19.71 -10.67
C ASP A 199 -24.62 19.46 -11.97
N LYS A 200 -23.36 19.02 -11.87
CA LYS A 200 -22.60 18.54 -13.04
C LYS A 200 -23.27 17.32 -13.68
N LEU A 201 -23.72 16.35 -12.88
CA LEU A 201 -24.44 15.17 -13.37
C LEU A 201 -25.78 15.55 -14.02
N ARG A 202 -26.54 16.49 -13.42
CA ARG A 202 -27.78 17.01 -14.01
C ARG A 202 -27.54 17.71 -15.34
N ARG A 203 -26.51 18.56 -15.43
CA ARG A 203 -26.14 19.24 -16.67
C ARG A 203 -25.68 18.26 -17.75
N ALA A 204 -24.91 17.23 -17.37
CA ALA A 204 -24.48 16.18 -18.29
C ALA A 204 -25.68 15.36 -18.80
N ALA A 205 -26.63 15.01 -17.92
CA ALA A 205 -27.86 14.33 -18.32
C ALA A 205 -28.68 15.19 -19.30
N LEU A 206 -28.85 16.48 -19.03
CA LEU A 206 -29.54 17.44 -19.92
C LEU A 206 -28.82 17.69 -21.24
N ARG A 207 -27.50 17.44 -21.30
CA ARG A 207 -26.68 17.51 -22.51
C ARG A 207 -26.55 16.15 -23.21
N SER A 208 -27.24 15.11 -22.73
CA SER A 208 -27.25 13.83 -23.42
C SER A 208 -27.98 13.96 -24.77
N SER A 209 -27.48 13.27 -25.79
CA SER A 209 -27.99 13.31 -27.16
C SER A 209 -29.50 13.10 -27.24
N LEU A 210 -30.05 12.24 -26.37
CA LEU A 210 -31.48 11.93 -26.30
C LEU A 210 -32.32 13.14 -25.84
N ILE A 211 -31.85 13.89 -24.84
CA ILE A 211 -32.57 15.09 -24.35
C ILE A 211 -32.47 16.23 -25.35
N GLN A 212 -31.36 16.33 -26.07
CA GLN A 212 -31.18 17.32 -27.13
C GLN A 212 -32.10 17.04 -28.32
N GLU A 213 -32.25 15.79 -28.73
CA GLU A 213 -33.16 15.37 -29.80
C GLU A 213 -34.63 15.61 -29.43
N LEU A 214 -35.03 15.26 -28.20
CA LEU A 214 -36.36 15.59 -27.69
C LEU A 214 -36.59 17.10 -27.65
N ARG A 215 -35.61 17.89 -27.23
CA ARG A 215 -35.74 19.36 -27.23
C ARG A 215 -35.91 19.92 -28.65
N GLN A 216 -35.23 19.35 -29.64
CA GLN A 216 -35.32 19.74 -31.04
C GLN A 216 -36.68 19.40 -31.65
N GLN A 217 -37.24 18.22 -31.36
CA GLN A 217 -38.56 17.79 -31.85
C GLN A 217 -39.72 18.65 -31.35
N TYR A 218 -39.60 19.25 -30.16
CA TYR A 218 -40.64 20.08 -29.56
C TYR A 218 -40.34 21.59 -29.62
N SER A 219 -39.23 22.01 -30.24
CA SER A 219 -38.90 23.42 -30.42
C SER A 219 -39.23 23.89 -31.84
N ASP A 220 -40.00 24.97 -31.97
CA ASP A 220 -40.21 25.69 -33.24
C ASP A 220 -39.00 26.55 -33.67
N ALA A 221 -37.85 26.38 -33.02
CA ALA A 221 -36.64 27.12 -33.36
C ALA A 221 -36.02 26.55 -34.65
N PRO A 222 -35.62 27.38 -35.62
CA PRO A 222 -35.00 26.91 -36.86
C PRO A 222 -33.66 26.20 -36.58
N GLU A 223 -33.41 25.11 -37.29
CA GLU A 223 -32.17 24.34 -37.16
C GLU A 223 -30.98 25.04 -37.83
N GLU A 224 -29.85 25.14 -37.13
CA GLU A 224 -28.60 25.65 -37.69
C GLU A 224 -27.95 24.53 -38.51
N ILE A 225 -28.28 24.45 -39.80
CA ILE A 225 -27.63 23.53 -40.76
C ILE A 225 -26.20 24.05 -40.98
N ARG A 226 -25.22 23.29 -40.49
CA ARG A 226 -23.81 23.61 -40.73
C ARG A 226 -23.39 23.09 -42.11
N PRO A 227 -22.69 23.90 -42.93
CA PRO A 227 -22.08 23.40 -44.17
C PRO A 227 -21.03 22.33 -43.83
N GLU A 228 -21.00 21.24 -44.60
CA GLU A 228 -20.10 20.12 -44.35
C GLU A 228 -18.64 20.57 -44.31
N GLY A 229 -17.97 20.34 -43.16
CA GLY A 229 -16.52 20.52 -43.04
C GLY A 229 -16.01 21.34 -41.85
N LEU A 230 -16.87 21.87 -40.96
CA LEU A 230 -16.40 22.64 -39.80
C LEU A 230 -16.48 21.84 -38.48
N PRO A 231 -15.36 21.57 -37.79
CA PRO A 231 -15.35 20.82 -36.54
C PRO A 231 -15.99 21.59 -35.37
N ASP A 232 -16.61 20.81 -34.48
CA ASP A 232 -17.52 21.24 -33.41
C ASP A 232 -16.75 21.84 -32.22
N GLY A 233 -16.27 23.09 -32.35
CA GLY A 233 -15.55 23.76 -31.24
C GLY A 233 -15.14 25.22 -31.42
N ALA A 234 -15.52 25.87 -32.52
CA ALA A 234 -15.01 27.20 -32.89
C ALA A 234 -15.82 28.41 -32.35
N ARG A 235 -16.53 28.28 -31.23
CA ARG A 235 -17.26 29.39 -30.58
C ARG A 235 -16.90 29.45 -29.10
N GLU A 236 -15.82 30.14 -28.72
CA GLU A 236 -15.73 30.69 -27.35
C GLU A 236 -14.82 31.92 -27.14
N SER A 237 -14.20 32.52 -28.16
CA SER A 237 -13.20 33.60 -27.94
C SER A 237 -13.43 34.93 -28.67
N ARG A 238 -14.65 35.24 -29.13
CA ARG A 238 -14.90 36.51 -29.86
C ARG A 238 -16.10 37.36 -29.41
N GLY A 239 -16.75 37.06 -28.28
CA GLY A 239 -17.96 37.77 -27.86
C GLY A 239 -17.84 38.83 -26.75
N ALA A 240 -16.67 39.02 -26.12
CA ALA A 240 -16.54 39.83 -24.90
C ALA A 240 -15.71 41.12 -25.07
N ALA A 241 -15.83 41.80 -26.22
CA ALA A 241 -15.16 43.07 -26.45
C ALA A 241 -15.97 44.00 -27.35
N GLN A 242 -17.12 44.49 -26.87
CA GLN A 242 -17.66 45.82 -27.16
C GLN A 242 -19.08 45.95 -26.62
N GLU A 243 -19.22 46.60 -25.46
CA GLU A 243 -20.31 47.52 -25.14
C GLU A 243 -19.94 48.22 -23.82
N GLY A 244 -19.63 49.51 -23.91
CA GLY A 244 -19.08 50.31 -22.82
C GLY A 244 -18.75 51.72 -23.26
N ILE A 245 -19.74 52.43 -23.81
CA ILE A 245 -19.95 53.88 -23.68
C ILE A 245 -21.46 54.08 -23.53
#